data_AF-A0A7G8ADH2-F1
#
_entry.id   AF-A0A7G8ADH2-F1
#
_cell.length_a   1.000
_cell.length_b   1.000
_cell.length_c   1.000
_cell.angle_alpha   90.00
_cell.angle_beta   90.00
_cell.angle_gamma   90.00
#
_symmetry.space_group_name_H-M   'P 1'
#
loop_
_entity.id
_entity.type
_entity.pdbx_description
1 polymer ?
#
loop_
_entity_poly.entity_id
_entity_poly.type
_entity_poly.pdbx_seq_one_letter_code
_entity_poly.pdbx_strand_id
1 'polypeptide(L)'
;MHDTWAKILRLGLDCLGQPASLSHMLEQNLDLRFDIPGQPYSVASSEVVRWQDWGKGSYMTGNWRAPGELLGWKAVGTEFCSYHHTIDALANVGYTEIVESWECEIQDIQGLCASKSELRDFESLDAMAVARTQYLVGEITHANLEKSLGWYEIRILHRDSTDDFFACHQWDGRVFLMNSGGSHHFVAGRYLAARLGVPVPLKGLLRVHRLSQAAVSRLAGEYEVFALSDDSEAFQRFFDAMRDYRAGFLWTPLPRHLDGRAVFLPRGDARAMRIVPLMRAAGHFDLGAHLQELSARPVRLPRIASARRQMEPAE
;
A
#
# COMPACT_ATOMS: atom_id res chain seq x y z
N MET A 1 -15.77 15.10 -41.82
CA MET A 1 -17.06 14.44 -42.14
C MET A 1 -17.08 12.97 -41.69
N HIS A 2 -16.10 12.14 -42.05
CA HIS A 2 -16.06 10.73 -41.60
C HIS A 2 -16.04 10.55 -40.09
N ASP A 3 -15.24 11.35 -39.37
CA ASP A 3 -15.07 11.22 -37.91
C ASP A 3 -16.34 11.60 -37.12
N THR A 4 -17.11 12.56 -37.66
CA THR A 4 -18.40 12.98 -37.10
C THR A 4 -19.45 11.87 -37.17
N TRP A 5 -19.53 11.15 -38.30
CA TRP A 5 -20.45 10.03 -38.46
C TRP A 5 -20.08 8.84 -37.58
N ALA A 6 -18.78 8.55 -37.43
CA ALA A 6 -18.31 7.51 -36.52
C ALA A 6 -18.68 7.82 -35.06
N LYS A 7 -18.56 9.09 -34.63
CA LYS A 7 -19.00 9.52 -33.30
C LYS A 7 -20.50 9.37 -33.10
N ILE A 8 -21.33 9.78 -34.08
CA ILE A 8 -22.79 9.63 -34.00
C ILE A 8 -23.19 8.16 -33.90
N LEU A 9 -22.54 7.28 -34.69
CA LEU A 9 -22.82 5.85 -34.64
C LEU A 9 -22.51 5.27 -33.25
N ARG A 10 -21.37 5.63 -32.65
CA ARG A 10 -21.01 5.18 -31.28
C ARG A 10 -22.06 5.62 -30.26
N LEU A 11 -22.50 6.88 -30.30
CA LEU A 11 -23.56 7.38 -29.42
C LEU A 11 -24.89 6.62 -29.61
N GLY A 12 -25.23 6.27 -30.86
CA GLY A 12 -26.39 5.43 -31.15
C GLY A 12 -26.29 4.04 -30.51
N LEU A 13 -25.12 3.40 -30.61
CA LEU A 13 -24.86 2.11 -29.97
C LEU A 13 -24.90 2.21 -28.43
N ASP A 14 -24.37 3.29 -27.86
CA ASP A 14 -24.44 3.57 -26.42
C ASP A 14 -25.88 3.71 -25.92
N CYS A 15 -26.75 4.38 -26.70
CA CYS A 15 -28.19 4.45 -26.42
C CYS A 15 -28.85 3.07 -26.42
N LEU A 16 -28.41 2.17 -27.31
CA LEU A 16 -28.85 0.77 -27.39
C LEU A 16 -28.22 -0.12 -26.30
N GLY A 17 -27.42 0.44 -25.40
CA GLY A 17 -26.81 -0.27 -24.29
C GLY A 17 -25.52 -1.02 -24.66
N GLN A 18 -24.94 -0.76 -25.83
CA GLN A 18 -23.62 -1.25 -26.21
C GLN A 18 -22.56 -0.17 -25.91
N PRO A 19 -21.58 -0.43 -25.03
CA PRO A 19 -20.58 0.57 -24.60
C PRO A 19 -19.53 0.88 -25.69
N ALA A 20 -19.98 1.39 -26.84
CA ALA A 20 -19.16 1.61 -28.02
C ALA A 20 -18.19 2.79 -27.84
N SER A 21 -18.61 3.87 -27.17
CA SER A 21 -17.71 4.99 -26.87
C SER A 21 -16.59 4.57 -25.92
N LEU A 22 -16.89 3.73 -24.93
CA LEU A 22 -15.87 3.23 -24.02
C LEU A 22 -14.94 2.22 -24.70
N SER A 23 -15.47 1.27 -25.48
CA SER A 23 -14.64 0.31 -26.22
C SER A 23 -13.62 1.03 -27.10
N HIS A 24 -14.09 2.02 -27.87
CA HIS A 24 -13.22 2.82 -28.72
C HIS A 24 -12.16 3.59 -27.92
N MET A 25 -12.54 4.15 -26.78
CA MET A 25 -11.61 4.88 -25.90
C MET A 25 -10.54 3.95 -25.35
N LEU A 26 -10.91 2.76 -24.87
CA LEU A 26 -9.98 1.78 -24.30
C LEU A 26 -8.98 1.24 -25.33
N GLU A 27 -9.39 1.08 -26.60
CA GLU A 27 -8.52 0.68 -27.69
C GLU A 27 -7.45 1.73 -28.02
N GLN A 28 -7.75 3.01 -27.80
CA GLN A 28 -6.88 4.13 -28.16
C GLN A 28 -6.01 4.66 -27.02
N ASN A 29 -6.33 4.33 -25.76
CA ASN A 29 -5.74 4.97 -24.58
C ASN A 29 -5.00 3.97 -23.70
N LEU A 30 -3.80 3.60 -24.13
CA LEU A 30 -2.88 2.79 -23.30
C LEU A 30 -2.42 3.55 -22.05
N ASP A 31 -2.39 4.88 -22.09
CA ASP A 31 -1.94 5.74 -20.99
C ASP A 31 -2.84 5.64 -19.75
N LEU A 32 -4.07 5.13 -19.88
CA LEU A 32 -4.99 4.94 -18.76
C LEU A 32 -4.64 3.69 -17.91
N ARG A 33 -3.77 2.82 -18.43
CA ARG A 33 -3.37 1.60 -17.73
C ARG A 33 -2.57 1.95 -16.49
N PHE A 34 -2.98 1.35 -15.38
CA PHE A 34 -2.22 1.39 -14.15
C PHE A 34 -1.42 0.10 -14.03
N ASP A 35 -0.11 0.24 -13.89
CA ASP A 35 0.74 -0.84 -13.44
C ASP A 35 1.03 -0.64 -11.96
N ILE A 36 0.82 -1.67 -11.15
CA ILE A 36 1.27 -1.62 -9.77
C ILE A 36 2.81 -1.55 -9.79
N PRO A 37 3.43 -0.51 -9.20
CA PRO A 37 4.88 -0.48 -9.07
C PRO A 37 5.32 -1.76 -8.39
N GLY A 38 6.38 -2.39 -8.90
CA GLY A 38 7.03 -3.48 -8.18
C GLY A 38 7.33 -3.01 -6.75
N GLN A 39 7.11 -3.86 -5.75
CA GLN A 39 7.39 -3.47 -4.35
C GLN A 39 8.85 -2.99 -4.25
N PRO A 40 9.08 -1.72 -3.84
CA PRO A 40 10.44 -1.21 -3.75
C PRO A 40 11.22 -2.04 -2.74
N TYR A 41 12.29 -2.67 -3.21
CA TYR A 41 13.11 -3.57 -2.40
C TYR A 41 14.13 -2.78 -1.56
N SER A 42 13.75 -1.60 -1.04
CA SER A 42 14.63 -0.78 -0.22
C SER A 42 14.36 -0.95 1.27
N VAL A 43 15.28 -0.49 2.12
CA VAL A 43 15.13 -0.51 3.58
C VAL A 43 14.23 0.62 4.12
N ALA A 44 13.69 1.47 3.25
CA ALA A 44 12.86 2.61 3.65
C ALA A 44 11.42 2.16 3.93
N SER A 45 10.93 2.36 5.15
CA SER A 45 9.52 2.07 5.47
C SER A 45 8.53 2.96 4.73
N SER A 46 8.97 4.14 4.25
CA SER A 46 8.16 5.06 3.47
C SER A 46 7.74 4.50 2.10
N GLU A 47 8.45 3.51 1.59
CA GLU A 47 8.15 2.88 0.30
C GLU A 47 7.03 1.83 0.39
N VAL A 48 6.65 1.43 1.61
CA VAL A 48 5.57 0.46 1.80
C VAL A 48 4.22 1.16 1.62
N VAL A 49 3.46 0.72 0.62
CA VAL A 49 2.11 1.22 0.34
C VAL A 49 1.24 1.11 1.59
N ARG A 50 0.59 2.22 1.97
CA ARG A 50 -0.22 2.30 3.19
C ARG A 50 -1.69 1.94 2.96
N TRP A 51 -1.94 0.70 2.56
CA TRP A 51 -3.32 0.22 2.35
C TRP A 51 -4.20 0.34 3.60
N GLN A 52 -3.60 0.28 4.80
CA GLN A 52 -4.35 0.39 6.04
C GLN A 52 -5.02 1.76 6.24
N ASP A 53 -4.51 2.79 5.56
CA ASP A 53 -5.00 4.17 5.66
C ASP A 53 -5.88 4.55 4.46
N TRP A 54 -6.00 3.65 3.47
CA TRP A 54 -6.82 3.89 2.30
C TRP A 54 -8.29 4.03 2.69
N GLY A 55 -8.95 5.07 2.18
CA GLY A 55 -10.35 5.32 2.51
C GLY A 55 -10.62 6.01 3.84
N LYS A 56 -9.64 6.28 4.70
CA LYS A 56 -9.90 6.87 6.03
C LYS A 56 -10.04 8.40 6.05
N GLY A 57 -9.77 9.08 4.93
CA GLY A 57 -9.58 10.53 4.91
C GLY A 57 -8.29 10.92 5.67
N SER A 58 -7.60 11.97 5.24
CA SER A 58 -6.41 12.43 5.97
C SER A 58 -6.11 13.89 5.69
N TYR A 59 -6.14 14.68 6.78
CA TYR A 59 -5.75 16.09 6.82
C TYR A 59 -4.33 16.30 6.26
N MET A 60 -3.43 15.35 6.50
CA MET A 60 -2.03 15.40 6.04
C MET A 60 -1.88 15.19 4.53
N THR A 61 -2.92 14.69 3.86
CA THR A 61 -2.94 14.42 2.41
C THR A 61 -3.87 15.37 1.64
N GLY A 62 -4.46 16.36 2.31
CA GLY A 62 -5.43 17.28 1.69
C GLY A 62 -6.74 16.62 1.26
N ASN A 63 -7.00 15.38 1.70
CA ASN A 63 -8.26 14.70 1.45
C ASN A 63 -9.23 14.98 2.61
N TRP A 64 -10.04 16.02 2.44
CA TRP A 64 -11.00 16.54 3.42
C TRP A 64 -12.27 15.71 3.57
N ARG A 65 -12.39 14.61 2.82
CA ARG A 65 -13.57 13.75 2.82
C ARG A 65 -13.63 12.91 4.10
N ALA A 66 -14.85 12.62 4.54
CA ALA A 66 -15.07 11.70 5.64
C ALA A 66 -14.55 10.30 5.30
N PRO A 67 -14.23 9.45 6.30
CA PRO A 67 -13.87 8.06 6.04
C PRO A 67 -14.92 7.36 5.15
N GLY A 68 -14.46 6.73 4.07
CA GLY A 68 -15.26 6.00 3.10
C GLY A 68 -16.03 6.89 2.13
N GLU A 69 -15.92 8.21 2.20
CA GLU A 69 -16.63 9.11 1.30
C GLU A 69 -15.91 9.27 -0.05
N LEU A 70 -16.64 8.99 -1.13
CA LEU A 70 -16.18 9.12 -2.51
C LEU A 70 -17.03 10.13 -3.27
N LEU A 71 -16.42 10.72 -4.29
CA LEU A 71 -17.14 11.40 -5.36
C LEU A 71 -17.49 10.36 -6.43
N GLY A 72 -18.72 10.40 -6.89
CA GLY A 72 -19.18 9.60 -8.02
C GLY A 72 -19.99 10.42 -9.00
N TRP A 73 -20.30 9.79 -10.11
CA TRP A 73 -21.12 10.34 -11.17
C TRP A 73 -22.13 9.31 -11.63
N LYS A 74 -23.35 9.74 -11.92
CA LYS A 74 -24.41 8.86 -12.42
C LYS A 74 -25.42 9.62 -13.27
N ALA A 75 -26.12 8.88 -14.11
CA ALA A 75 -27.24 9.40 -14.86
C ALA A 75 -28.44 9.71 -13.93
N VAL A 76 -28.98 10.92 -14.04
CA VAL A 76 -30.23 11.34 -13.38
C VAL A 76 -31.10 12.03 -14.44
N GLY A 77 -32.21 11.39 -14.82
CA GLY A 77 -33.06 11.91 -15.90
C GLY A 77 -32.32 11.96 -17.24
N THR A 78 -32.03 13.15 -17.75
CA THR A 78 -31.22 13.41 -18.97
C THR A 78 -29.80 13.84 -18.65
N GLU A 79 -29.51 14.13 -17.38
CA GLU A 79 -28.24 14.68 -16.93
C GLU A 79 -27.29 13.57 -16.44
N PHE A 80 -26.02 13.95 -16.27
CA PHE A 80 -24.98 13.15 -15.64
C PHE A 80 -24.39 13.96 -14.50
N CYS A 81 -24.82 13.64 -13.28
CA CYS A 81 -24.63 14.49 -12.11
C CYS A 81 -23.58 13.88 -11.18
N SER A 82 -22.80 14.75 -10.53
CA SER A 82 -21.94 14.36 -9.43
C SER A 82 -22.75 14.05 -8.17
N TYR A 83 -22.25 13.14 -7.34
CA TYR A 83 -22.81 12.86 -6.04
C TYR A 83 -21.73 12.37 -5.07
N HIS A 84 -21.99 12.54 -3.78
CA HIS A 84 -21.17 11.97 -2.71
C HIS A 84 -21.79 10.68 -2.22
N HIS A 85 -20.96 9.70 -1.88
CA HIS A 85 -21.42 8.43 -1.36
C HIS A 85 -20.39 7.84 -0.40
N THR A 86 -20.88 7.33 0.72
CA THR A 86 -20.04 6.69 1.73
C THR A 86 -20.09 5.18 1.56
N ILE A 87 -18.92 4.58 1.43
CA ILE A 87 -18.72 3.13 1.40
C ILE A 87 -18.06 2.71 2.73
N ASP A 88 -18.87 2.19 3.65
CA ASP A 88 -18.40 1.75 4.98
C ASP A 88 -17.32 0.68 4.89
N ALA A 89 -17.42 -0.20 3.89
CA ALA A 89 -16.41 -1.22 3.62
C ALA A 89 -15.05 -0.60 3.26
N LEU A 90 -15.02 0.53 2.54
CA LEU A 90 -13.79 1.23 2.21
C LEU A 90 -13.20 1.95 3.44
N ALA A 91 -14.04 2.59 4.26
CA ALA A 91 -13.60 3.24 5.51
C ALA A 91 -12.89 2.25 6.46
N ASN A 92 -13.29 0.98 6.39
CA ASN A 92 -12.81 -0.10 7.25
C ASN A 92 -11.95 -1.13 6.50
N VAL A 93 -11.44 -0.79 5.31
CA VAL A 93 -10.62 -1.72 4.50
C VAL A 93 -9.35 -2.12 5.23
N GLY A 94 -8.83 -1.21 6.05
CA GLY A 94 -7.56 -1.33 6.74
C GLY A 94 -7.65 -1.10 8.24
N TYR A 95 -6.84 -1.80 9.02
CA TYR A 95 -6.73 -1.58 10.47
C TYR A 95 -5.31 -1.85 10.99
N THR A 96 -5.06 -1.43 12.22
CA THR A 96 -3.79 -1.64 12.91
C THR A 96 -4.04 -2.39 14.21
N GLU A 97 -3.40 -3.54 14.35
CA GLU A 97 -3.30 -4.30 15.59
C GLU A 97 -2.07 -3.82 16.36
N ILE A 98 -2.20 -3.68 17.68
CA ILE A 98 -1.10 -3.28 18.56
C ILE A 98 -0.72 -4.48 19.41
N VAL A 99 0.55 -4.86 19.36
CA VAL A 99 1.14 -5.87 20.24
C VAL A 99 2.08 -5.15 21.19
N GLU A 100 1.66 -5.05 22.45
CA GLU A 100 2.47 -4.50 23.52
C GLU A 100 3.62 -5.44 23.86
N SER A 101 4.77 -4.87 24.23
CA SER A 101 5.93 -5.65 24.70
C SER A 101 6.35 -6.77 23.72
N TRP A 102 6.24 -6.53 22.41
CA TRP A 102 6.72 -7.46 21.40
C TRP A 102 8.25 -7.49 21.42
N GLU A 103 8.79 -8.69 21.22
CA GLU A 103 10.22 -8.94 21.31
C GLU A 103 10.73 -9.65 20.05
N CYS A 104 11.91 -9.27 19.59
CA CYS A 104 12.60 -9.85 18.43
C CYS A 104 14.12 -9.75 18.59
N GLU A 105 14.87 -10.41 17.73
CA GLU A 105 16.31 -10.17 17.64
C GLU A 105 16.59 -8.94 16.75
N ILE A 106 17.66 -8.20 17.03
CA ILE A 106 18.03 -7.02 16.22
C ILE A 106 18.16 -7.33 14.72
N GLN A 107 18.49 -8.59 14.36
CA GLN A 107 18.60 -9.06 12.97
C GLN A 107 17.26 -9.20 12.25
N ASP A 108 16.17 -9.35 13.00
CA ASP A 108 14.81 -9.47 12.46
C ASP A 108 14.32 -8.16 11.86
N ILE A 109 14.96 -7.03 12.21
CA ILE A 109 14.68 -5.73 11.61
C ILE A 109 15.28 -5.67 10.21
N GLN A 110 14.45 -5.33 9.23
CA GLN A 110 14.79 -5.33 7.80
C GLN A 110 14.75 -3.94 7.18
N GLY A 111 14.21 -2.95 7.88
CA GLY A 111 14.21 -1.56 7.42
C GLY A 111 14.00 -0.55 8.53
N LEU A 112 14.08 0.73 8.16
CA LEU A 112 14.04 1.88 9.07
C LEU A 112 13.06 2.95 8.57
N CYS A 113 12.65 3.82 9.48
CA CYS A 113 11.83 5.00 9.14
C CYS A 113 12.66 6.26 8.92
N ALA A 114 13.75 6.44 9.67
CA ALA A 114 14.53 7.68 9.62
C ALA A 114 16.04 7.43 9.57
N SER A 115 16.71 8.14 8.67
CA SER A 115 18.17 8.21 8.63
C SER A 115 18.65 9.53 8.06
N LYS A 116 19.90 9.88 8.38
CA LYS A 116 20.64 10.95 7.69
C LYS A 116 21.08 10.52 6.30
N SER A 117 21.14 9.21 6.04
CA SER A 117 21.34 8.66 4.70
C SER A 117 20.01 8.44 4.01
N GLU A 118 19.96 8.57 2.70
CA GLU A 118 18.79 8.20 1.90
C GLU A 118 18.61 6.68 1.98
N LEU A 119 17.52 6.24 2.62
CA LEU A 119 17.23 4.82 2.85
C LEU A 119 16.87 4.09 1.55
N ARG A 120 16.35 4.81 0.56
CA ARG A 120 15.96 4.25 -0.74
C ARG A 120 17.15 3.78 -1.57
N ASP A 121 18.36 4.23 -1.24
CA ASP A 121 19.61 3.82 -1.91
C ASP A 121 20.07 2.41 -1.53
N PHE A 122 19.44 1.76 -0.54
CA PHE A 122 19.92 0.49 0.01
C PHE A 122 18.87 -0.61 -0.04
N GLU A 123 19.24 -1.75 -0.63
CA GLU A 123 18.39 -2.95 -0.69
C GLU A 123 18.35 -3.74 0.62
N SER A 124 19.35 -3.55 1.49
CA SER A 124 19.42 -4.21 2.80
C SER A 124 20.16 -3.36 3.82
N LEU A 125 19.88 -3.61 5.10
CA LEU A 125 20.59 -2.93 6.19
C LEU A 125 22.07 -3.34 6.25
N ASP A 126 22.43 -4.55 5.79
CA ASP A 126 23.82 -4.97 5.68
C ASP A 126 24.58 -4.15 4.64
N ALA A 127 23.98 -3.90 3.46
CA ALA A 127 24.55 -3.04 2.44
C ALA A 127 24.73 -1.60 2.97
N MET A 128 23.74 -1.10 3.70
CA MET A 128 23.84 0.20 4.37
C MET A 128 24.97 0.25 5.40
N ALA A 129 25.16 -0.81 6.21
CA ALA A 129 26.24 -0.89 7.20
C ALA A 129 27.61 -0.76 6.52
N VAL A 130 27.87 -1.60 5.52
CA VAL A 130 29.14 -1.61 4.80
C VAL A 130 29.41 -0.28 4.09
N ALA A 131 28.37 0.38 3.55
CA ALA A 131 28.52 1.61 2.80
C ALA A 131 28.63 2.87 3.67
N ARG A 132 27.92 2.93 4.80
CA ARG A 132 27.74 4.18 5.57
C ARG A 132 28.34 4.14 6.97
N THR A 133 28.71 2.96 7.49
CA THR A 133 29.13 2.82 8.88
C THR A 133 30.51 2.16 9.03
N GLN A 134 31.37 2.27 8.00
CA GLN A 134 32.73 1.69 8.00
C GLN A 134 33.58 2.08 9.22
N TYR A 135 33.37 3.28 9.77
CA TYR A 135 34.04 3.73 11.00
C TYR A 135 33.62 2.96 12.27
N LEU A 136 32.56 2.14 12.18
CA LEU A 136 32.12 1.18 13.20
C LEU A 136 32.36 -0.26 12.77
N VAL A 137 32.08 -0.61 11.50
CA VAL A 137 32.10 -2.00 11.03
C VAL A 137 33.38 -2.42 10.31
N GLY A 138 34.35 -1.51 10.16
CA GLY A 138 35.62 -1.78 9.49
C GLY A 138 36.44 -2.90 10.15
N GLU A 139 36.28 -3.06 11.47
CA GLU A 139 36.77 -4.22 12.21
C GLU A 139 35.60 -4.89 12.94
N ILE A 140 35.43 -6.19 12.71
CA ILE A 140 34.37 -6.99 13.33
C ILE A 140 34.84 -7.42 14.73
N THR A 141 34.56 -6.61 15.74
CA THR A 141 35.00 -6.84 17.13
C THR A 141 33.87 -6.58 18.13
N HIS A 142 33.94 -7.24 19.29
CA HIS A 142 33.00 -6.99 20.40
C HIS A 142 33.05 -5.53 20.90
N ALA A 143 34.23 -4.91 20.91
CA ALA A 143 34.36 -3.50 21.30
C ALA A 143 33.60 -2.55 20.35
N ASN A 144 33.64 -2.81 19.04
CA ASN A 144 32.85 -2.04 18.06
C ASN A 144 31.35 -2.34 18.17
N LEU A 145 30.98 -3.57 18.51
CA LEU A 145 29.59 -3.92 18.79
C LEU A 145 29.06 -3.14 20.01
N GLU A 146 29.78 -3.16 21.12
CA GLU A 146 29.44 -2.41 22.34
C GLU A 146 29.35 -0.90 22.06
N LYS A 147 30.33 -0.34 21.34
CA LYS A 147 30.31 1.07 20.94
C LYS A 147 29.09 1.41 20.06
N SER A 148 28.70 0.51 19.17
CA SER A 148 27.55 0.73 18.28
C SER A 148 26.24 0.66 19.07
N LEU A 149 26.05 -0.40 19.86
CA LEU A 149 24.83 -0.59 20.65
C LEU A 149 24.70 0.40 21.81
N GLY A 150 25.81 0.91 22.35
CA GLY A 150 25.84 1.92 23.41
C GLY A 150 25.43 3.33 22.98
N TRP A 151 25.08 3.55 21.70
CA TRP A 151 24.67 4.87 21.22
C TRP A 151 23.27 5.24 21.71
N TYR A 152 23.19 6.28 22.55
CA TYR A 152 21.96 6.70 23.24
C TYR A 152 20.78 7.07 22.32
N GLU A 153 21.02 7.41 21.05
CA GLU A 153 19.94 7.68 20.09
C GLU A 153 19.30 6.40 19.51
N ILE A 154 19.80 5.21 19.86
CA ILE A 154 19.07 3.96 19.64
C ILE A 154 18.03 3.85 20.77
N ARG A 155 16.96 4.64 20.68
CA ARG A 155 16.07 4.89 21.82
C ARG A 155 15.35 3.64 22.28
N ILE A 156 15.04 2.72 21.36
CA ILE A 156 14.44 1.41 21.65
C ILE A 156 15.28 0.54 22.62
N LEU A 157 16.60 0.80 22.73
CA LEU A 157 17.48 0.11 23.68
C LEU A 157 17.71 0.89 24.98
N HIS A 158 17.61 2.22 24.94
CA HIS A 158 18.15 3.09 25.99
C HIS A 158 17.10 3.91 26.74
N ARG A 159 15.83 3.87 26.33
CA ARG A 159 14.77 4.65 26.97
C ARG A 159 13.62 3.76 27.39
N ASP A 160 13.19 3.92 28.64
CA ASP A 160 11.98 3.28 29.17
C ASP A 160 10.71 3.79 28.46
N SER A 161 10.73 5.04 28.00
CA SER A 161 9.67 5.65 27.20
C SER A 161 10.25 6.26 25.92
N THR A 162 9.75 5.81 24.77
CA THR A 162 10.20 6.23 23.46
C THR A 162 9.06 6.21 22.44
N ASP A 163 9.15 7.10 21.46
CA ASP A 163 8.31 7.08 20.27
C ASP A 163 8.84 6.14 19.19
N ASP A 164 9.98 5.46 19.43
CA ASP A 164 10.45 4.38 18.54
C ASP A 164 9.56 3.15 18.75
N PHE A 165 9.07 2.55 17.66
CA PHE A 165 8.23 1.35 17.69
C PHE A 165 8.55 0.45 16.50
N PHE A 166 8.02 -0.77 16.47
CA PHE A 166 8.12 -1.65 15.33
C PHE A 166 6.87 -1.54 14.46
N ALA A 167 7.01 -1.62 13.14
CA ALA A 167 5.85 -1.81 12.28
C ALA A 167 6.06 -2.96 11.29
N CYS A 168 4.96 -3.64 10.99
CA CYS A 168 4.89 -4.66 9.96
C CYS A 168 3.59 -4.44 9.17
N HIS A 169 3.68 -4.56 7.84
CA HIS A 169 2.52 -4.50 6.96
C HIS A 169 2.23 -5.90 6.41
N GLN A 170 0.99 -6.37 6.49
CA GLN A 170 0.59 -7.73 6.09
C GLN A 170 0.99 -8.08 4.65
N TRP A 171 0.95 -7.11 3.74
CA TRP A 171 1.28 -7.27 2.32
C TRP A 171 2.77 -7.19 2.00
N ASP A 172 3.59 -6.71 2.93
CA ASP A 172 5.05 -6.56 2.78
C ASP A 172 5.81 -7.63 3.58
N GLY A 173 5.32 -7.94 4.78
CA GLY A 173 5.84 -9.00 5.64
C GLY A 173 7.14 -8.66 6.38
N ARG A 174 7.86 -7.59 6.00
CA ARG A 174 9.07 -7.17 6.69
C ARG A 174 8.75 -6.45 8.00
N VAL A 175 9.71 -6.49 8.91
CA VAL A 175 9.66 -5.70 10.16
C VAL A 175 10.58 -4.50 10.04
N PHE A 176 10.04 -3.34 10.35
CA PHE A 176 10.75 -2.07 10.32
C PHE A 176 10.86 -1.49 11.72
N LEU A 177 12.00 -0.88 12.03
CA LEU A 177 12.12 -0.02 13.19
C LEU A 177 11.70 1.41 12.79
N MET A 178 10.64 1.91 13.43
CA MET A 178 10.13 3.26 13.26
C MET A 178 10.91 4.22 14.15
N ASN A 179 12.19 4.37 13.86
CA ASN A 179 13.12 5.19 14.64
C ASN A 179 13.01 6.68 14.30
N SER A 180 13.44 7.51 15.24
CA SER A 180 13.68 8.95 15.00
C SER A 180 15.17 9.32 14.92
N GLY A 181 16.08 8.46 15.39
CA GLY A 181 17.52 8.72 15.46
C GLY A 181 18.36 7.44 15.46
N GLY A 182 19.69 7.57 15.56
CA GLY A 182 20.58 6.43 15.80
C GLY A 182 20.75 5.40 14.68
N SER A 183 20.19 5.60 13.48
CA SER A 183 20.16 4.60 12.40
C SER A 183 21.52 4.03 12.01
N HIS A 184 22.58 4.85 11.87
CA HIS A 184 23.93 4.35 11.55
C HIS A 184 24.47 3.41 12.64
N HIS A 185 24.33 3.79 13.91
CA HIS A 185 24.77 2.95 15.02
C HIS A 185 23.92 1.68 15.17
N PHE A 186 22.60 1.78 14.98
CA PHE A 186 21.69 0.64 14.98
C PHE A 186 22.08 -0.38 13.90
N VAL A 187 22.28 0.09 12.67
CA VAL A 187 22.64 -0.75 11.52
C VAL A 187 24.03 -1.37 11.68
N ALA A 188 25.00 -0.62 12.22
CA ALA A 188 26.32 -1.17 12.55
C ALA A 188 26.23 -2.24 13.64
N GLY A 189 25.51 -1.97 14.72
CA GLY A 189 25.30 -2.92 15.82
C GLY A 189 24.61 -4.19 15.36
N ARG A 190 23.56 -4.07 14.55
CA ARG A 190 22.88 -5.18 13.85
C ARG A 190 23.88 -6.00 13.03
N TYR A 191 24.63 -5.35 12.14
CA TYR A 191 25.60 -6.05 11.28
C TYR A 191 26.68 -6.79 12.09
N LEU A 192 27.25 -6.14 13.10
CA LEU A 192 28.28 -6.72 13.98
C LEU A 192 27.73 -7.88 14.82
N ALA A 193 26.53 -7.75 15.38
CA ALA A 193 25.87 -8.78 16.18
C ALA A 193 25.71 -10.08 15.39
N ALA A 194 25.24 -10.01 14.14
CA ALA A 194 25.18 -11.18 13.26
C ALA A 194 26.55 -11.80 13.00
N ARG A 195 27.55 -10.99 12.67
CA ARG A 195 28.88 -11.50 12.32
C ARG A 195 29.61 -12.14 13.50
N LEU A 196 29.35 -11.65 14.71
CA LEU A 196 29.92 -12.18 15.95
C LEU A 196 29.05 -13.29 16.58
N GLY A 197 27.87 -13.56 16.05
CA GLY A 197 26.92 -14.53 16.62
C GLY A 197 26.39 -14.11 18.00
N VAL A 198 26.33 -12.81 18.28
CA VAL A 198 25.86 -12.26 19.56
C VAL A 198 24.36 -11.96 19.46
N PRO A 199 23.50 -12.58 20.30
CA PRO A 199 22.09 -12.25 20.36
C PRO A 199 21.89 -10.85 20.97
N VAL A 200 20.97 -10.09 20.41
CA VAL A 200 20.64 -8.74 20.89
C VAL A 200 19.11 -8.60 20.81
N PRO A 201 18.40 -8.96 21.91
CA PRO A 201 16.96 -8.86 21.94
C PRO A 201 16.54 -7.39 21.97
N LEU A 202 15.54 -7.06 21.17
CA LEU A 202 14.84 -5.79 21.21
C LEU A 202 13.44 -6.02 21.76
N LYS A 203 12.92 -5.03 22.50
CA LYS A 203 11.58 -5.05 23.05
C LYS A 203 10.88 -3.72 22.81
N GLY A 204 9.59 -3.76 22.45
CA GLY A 204 8.82 -2.54 22.26
C GLY A 204 7.42 -2.80 21.71
N LEU A 205 6.71 -1.71 21.43
CA LEU A 205 5.39 -1.77 20.80
C LEU A 205 5.54 -2.17 19.33
N LEU A 206 4.75 -3.14 18.88
CA LEU A 206 4.63 -3.50 17.46
C LEU A 206 3.24 -3.10 16.93
N ARG A 207 3.24 -2.37 15.81
CA ARG A 207 2.06 -2.10 15.00
C ARG A 207 1.99 -3.05 13.82
N VAL A 208 0.96 -3.88 13.77
CA VAL A 208 0.70 -4.77 12.63
C VAL A 208 -0.43 -4.18 11.79
N HIS A 209 -0.09 -3.67 10.61
CA HIS A 209 -1.03 -3.11 9.67
C HIS A 209 -1.63 -4.22 8.80
N ARG A 210 -2.96 -4.30 8.76
CA ARG A 210 -3.71 -5.40 8.13
C ARG A 210 -4.84 -4.88 7.27
N LEU A 211 -5.27 -5.72 6.34
CA LEU A 211 -6.51 -5.56 5.60
C LEU A 211 -7.62 -6.39 6.23
N SER A 212 -8.81 -5.81 6.35
CA SER A 212 -10.00 -6.50 6.83
C SER A 212 -10.59 -7.34 5.70
N GLN A 213 -10.41 -8.66 5.77
CA GLN A 213 -10.96 -9.58 4.76
C GLN A 213 -12.49 -9.43 4.62
N ALA A 214 -13.20 -9.16 5.71
CA ALA A 214 -14.64 -8.93 5.70
C ALA A 214 -15.02 -7.62 5.01
N ALA A 215 -14.25 -6.54 5.22
CA ALA A 215 -14.47 -5.27 4.53
C ALA A 215 -14.13 -5.37 3.04
N VAL A 216 -13.00 -5.99 2.69
CA VAL A 216 -12.59 -6.25 1.30
C VAL A 216 -13.62 -7.12 0.57
N SER A 217 -14.15 -8.17 1.22
CA SER A 217 -15.18 -9.04 0.63
C SER A 217 -16.49 -8.29 0.39
N ARG A 218 -16.93 -7.44 1.33
CA ARG A 218 -18.10 -6.57 1.13
C ARG A 218 -17.89 -5.59 -0.02
N LEU A 219 -16.72 -4.95 -0.07
CA LEU A 219 -16.37 -4.02 -1.14
C LEU A 219 -16.44 -4.71 -2.51
N ALA A 220 -15.82 -5.89 -2.65
CA ALA A 220 -15.84 -6.68 -3.88
C ALA A 220 -17.23 -7.27 -4.20
N GLY A 221 -18.09 -7.43 -3.19
CA GLY A 221 -19.47 -7.88 -3.34
C GLY A 221 -20.43 -6.78 -3.80
N GLU A 222 -20.09 -5.51 -3.63
CA GLU A 222 -20.90 -4.36 -4.03
C GLU A 222 -20.35 -3.65 -5.28
N TYR A 223 -19.04 -3.75 -5.51
CA TYR A 223 -18.34 -3.04 -6.58
C TYR A 223 -17.36 -3.95 -7.32
N GLU A 224 -17.20 -3.68 -8.62
CA GLU A 224 -15.99 -4.05 -9.36
C GLU A 224 -15.02 -2.87 -9.27
N VAL A 225 -13.76 -3.13 -8.90
CA VAL A 225 -12.80 -2.06 -8.60
C VAL A 225 -11.56 -2.19 -9.47
N PHE A 226 -11.27 -1.15 -10.26
CA PHE A 226 -10.10 -1.08 -11.12
C PHE A 226 -9.19 0.07 -10.71
N ALA A 227 -7.88 -0.11 -10.85
CA ALA A 227 -6.92 0.98 -10.76
C ALA A 227 -6.64 1.55 -12.16
N LEU A 228 -6.66 2.87 -12.27
CA LEU A 228 -6.30 3.65 -13.47
C LEU A 228 -5.13 4.57 -13.14
N SER A 229 -4.34 4.92 -14.15
CA SER A 229 -3.27 5.93 -14.04
C SER A 229 -3.82 7.27 -13.52
N ASP A 230 -2.97 8.09 -12.91
CA ASP A 230 -3.36 9.46 -12.54
C ASP A 230 -3.30 10.48 -13.72
N ASP A 231 -3.11 10.01 -14.95
CA ASP A 231 -3.13 10.89 -16.14
C ASP A 231 -4.50 11.57 -16.29
N SER A 232 -4.49 12.89 -16.20
CA SER A 232 -5.73 13.67 -16.14
C SER A 232 -6.44 13.76 -17.48
N GLU A 233 -5.71 13.72 -18.60
CA GLU A 233 -6.30 13.79 -19.93
C GLU A 233 -6.96 12.45 -20.28
N ALA A 234 -6.27 11.34 -20.03
CA ALA A 234 -6.78 9.99 -20.17
C ALA A 234 -8.00 9.76 -19.26
N PHE A 235 -7.94 10.21 -18.00
CA PHE A 235 -9.08 10.12 -17.11
C PHE A 235 -10.27 10.98 -17.55
N GLN A 236 -10.02 12.16 -18.15
CA GLN A 236 -11.09 12.97 -18.72
C GLN A 236 -11.76 12.26 -19.91
N ARG A 237 -10.99 11.59 -20.78
CA ARG A 237 -11.55 10.76 -21.86
C ARG A 237 -12.35 9.57 -21.33
N PHE A 238 -11.87 8.92 -20.26
CA PHE A 238 -12.64 7.91 -19.55
C PHE A 238 -13.95 8.47 -19.00
N PHE A 239 -13.90 9.62 -18.33
CA PHE A 239 -15.08 10.32 -17.81
C PHE A 239 -16.09 10.62 -18.92
N ASP A 240 -15.65 11.17 -20.05
CA ASP A 240 -16.51 11.52 -21.16
C ASP A 240 -17.17 10.26 -21.77
N ALA A 241 -16.43 9.16 -21.92
CA ALA A 241 -16.98 7.89 -22.39
C ALA A 241 -18.02 7.30 -21.42
N MET A 242 -17.76 7.38 -20.11
CA MET A 242 -18.71 6.95 -19.07
C MET A 242 -19.98 7.82 -19.08
N ARG A 243 -19.85 9.12 -19.31
CA ARG A 243 -20.97 10.06 -19.44
C ARG A 243 -21.80 9.77 -20.68
N ASP A 244 -21.17 9.62 -21.83
CA ASP A 244 -21.85 9.36 -23.11
C ASP A 244 -22.59 8.02 -23.07
N TYR A 245 -21.96 7.01 -22.47
CA TYR A 245 -22.59 5.72 -22.19
C TYR A 245 -23.53 5.73 -20.96
N ARG A 246 -23.59 6.81 -20.20
CA ARG A 246 -24.44 6.98 -19.02
C ARG A 246 -24.26 5.91 -17.94
N ALA A 247 -23.03 5.42 -17.74
CA ALA A 247 -22.72 4.45 -16.69
C ALA A 247 -22.27 5.14 -15.39
N GLY A 248 -22.83 4.72 -14.26
CA GLY A 248 -22.45 5.25 -12.96
C GLY A 248 -21.11 4.69 -12.47
N PHE A 249 -20.33 5.53 -11.80
CA PHE A 249 -19.10 5.10 -11.12
C PHE A 249 -18.74 6.02 -9.96
N LEU A 250 -17.94 5.52 -9.04
CA LEU A 250 -17.27 6.32 -8.00
C LEU A 250 -15.77 6.26 -8.19
N TRP A 251 -15.06 7.21 -7.60
CA TRP A 251 -13.60 7.17 -7.62
C TRP A 251 -12.97 7.82 -6.39
N THR A 252 -11.75 7.39 -6.10
CA THR A 252 -10.87 8.01 -5.10
C THR A 252 -9.41 7.80 -5.51
N PRO A 253 -8.47 8.68 -5.12
CA PRO A 253 -7.05 8.42 -5.29
C PRO A 253 -6.63 7.11 -4.62
N LEU A 254 -5.65 6.42 -5.21
CA LEU A 254 -4.95 5.32 -4.55
C LEU A 254 -4.14 5.83 -3.35
N PRO A 255 -3.69 4.94 -2.44
CA PRO A 255 -2.79 5.33 -1.37
C PRO A 255 -1.58 6.11 -1.88
N ARG A 256 -1.09 7.04 -1.05
CA ARG A 256 0.15 7.77 -1.30
C ARG A 256 1.25 6.77 -1.72
N HIS A 257 2.04 7.13 -2.75
CA HIS A 257 3.03 6.31 -3.47
C HIS A 257 2.50 5.48 -4.65
N LEU A 258 1.18 5.40 -4.83
CA LEU A 258 0.58 4.89 -6.05
C LEU A 258 0.02 6.06 -6.86
N ASP A 259 0.63 6.37 -7.99
CA ASP A 259 0.19 7.45 -8.90
C ASP A 259 -1.01 6.98 -9.74
N GLY A 260 -2.14 6.81 -9.07
CA GLY A 260 -3.36 6.33 -9.72
C GLY A 260 -4.65 6.61 -8.96
N ARG A 261 -5.74 6.22 -9.59
CA ARG A 261 -7.12 6.37 -9.10
C ARG A 261 -7.79 5.01 -9.08
N ALA A 262 -8.50 4.73 -7.99
CA ALA A 262 -9.42 3.60 -7.96
C ALA A 262 -10.78 4.04 -8.50
N VAL A 263 -11.32 3.28 -9.45
CA VAL A 263 -12.67 3.44 -9.99
C VAL A 263 -13.53 2.27 -9.52
N PHE A 264 -14.70 2.59 -8.97
CA PHE A 264 -15.67 1.67 -8.42
C PHE A 264 -16.89 1.64 -9.33
N LEU A 265 -17.15 0.48 -9.92
CA LEU A 265 -18.31 0.21 -10.77
C LEU A 265 -19.36 -0.52 -9.91
N PRO A 266 -20.49 0.12 -9.56
CA PRO A 266 -21.50 -0.50 -8.70
C PRO A 266 -22.11 -1.72 -9.38
N ARG A 267 -22.10 -2.88 -8.71
CA ARG A 267 -22.68 -4.12 -9.27
C ARG A 267 -24.18 -4.04 -9.54
N GLY A 268 -24.88 -3.17 -8.82
CA GLY A 268 -26.30 -2.87 -9.04
C GLY A 268 -26.60 -2.03 -10.30
N ASP A 269 -25.58 -1.45 -10.94
CA ASP A 269 -25.74 -0.68 -12.18
C ASP A 269 -25.46 -1.58 -13.40
N ALA A 270 -26.52 -1.88 -14.16
CA ALA A 270 -26.45 -2.74 -15.34
C ALA A 270 -25.55 -2.18 -16.46
N ARG A 271 -25.43 -0.86 -16.59
CA ARG A 271 -24.53 -0.23 -17.57
C ARG A 271 -23.09 -0.35 -17.08
N ALA A 272 -22.84 -0.08 -15.79
CA ALA A 272 -21.52 -0.28 -15.20
C ALA A 272 -21.02 -1.73 -15.37
N MET A 273 -21.89 -2.72 -15.20
CA MET A 273 -21.51 -4.13 -15.36
C MET A 273 -21.21 -4.55 -16.81
N ARG A 274 -21.75 -3.85 -17.82
CA ARG A 274 -21.38 -4.08 -19.23
C ARG A 274 -19.98 -3.58 -19.58
N ILE A 275 -19.42 -2.69 -18.77
CA ILE A 275 -18.08 -2.12 -18.94
C ILE A 275 -16.99 -3.05 -18.38
N VAL A 276 -17.28 -3.74 -17.29
CA VAL A 276 -16.34 -4.65 -16.60
C VAL A 276 -15.59 -5.61 -17.54
N PRO A 277 -16.25 -6.36 -18.45
CA PRO A 277 -15.52 -7.24 -19.37
C PRO A 277 -14.60 -6.46 -20.33
N LEU A 278 -14.96 -5.24 -20.73
CA LEU A 278 -14.10 -4.39 -21.54
C LEU A 278 -12.85 -3.95 -20.78
N MET A 279 -13.01 -3.54 -19.52
CA MET A 279 -11.88 -3.15 -18.66
C MET A 279 -10.88 -4.30 -18.51
N ARG A 280 -11.39 -5.52 -18.25
CA ARG A 280 -10.56 -6.73 -18.15
C ARG A 280 -9.88 -7.08 -19.47
N ALA A 281 -10.62 -7.04 -20.59
CA ALA A 281 -10.06 -7.32 -21.92
C ALA A 281 -9.00 -6.30 -22.33
N ALA A 282 -9.16 -5.04 -21.93
CA ALA A 282 -8.18 -3.98 -22.13
C ALA A 282 -6.97 -4.08 -21.17
N GLY A 283 -6.96 -5.04 -20.24
CA GLY A 283 -5.84 -5.30 -19.33
C GLY A 283 -5.73 -4.32 -18.16
N HIS A 284 -6.83 -3.68 -17.75
CA HIS A 284 -6.80 -2.83 -16.56
C HIS A 284 -6.58 -3.63 -15.27
N PHE A 285 -5.80 -3.06 -14.36
CA PHE A 285 -5.46 -3.69 -13.10
C PHE A 285 -6.69 -3.87 -12.20
N ASP A 286 -7.00 -5.13 -11.90
CA ASP A 286 -8.11 -5.52 -11.02
C ASP A 286 -7.71 -5.30 -9.56
N LEU A 287 -7.99 -4.10 -9.06
CA LEU A 287 -7.67 -3.70 -7.69
C LEU A 287 -8.50 -4.50 -6.68
N GLY A 288 -9.73 -4.86 -7.02
CA GLY A 288 -10.59 -5.67 -6.16
C GLY A 288 -9.95 -7.04 -5.87
N ALA A 289 -9.52 -7.75 -6.92
CA ALA A 289 -8.82 -9.02 -6.80
C ALA A 289 -7.49 -8.88 -6.05
N HIS A 290 -6.73 -7.82 -6.33
CA HIS A 290 -5.47 -7.55 -5.64
C HIS A 290 -5.67 -7.38 -4.13
N LEU A 291 -6.65 -6.60 -3.69
CA LEU A 291 -6.94 -6.40 -2.27
C LEU A 291 -7.41 -7.69 -1.58
N GLN A 292 -8.17 -8.53 -2.28
CA GLN A 292 -8.54 -9.86 -1.78
C GLN A 292 -7.29 -10.70 -1.52
N GLU A 293 -6.37 -10.76 -2.50
CA GLU A 293 -5.10 -11.46 -2.35
C GLU A 293 -4.30 -10.94 -1.16
N LEU A 294 -4.11 -9.62 -1.06
CA LEU A 294 -3.37 -8.99 0.03
C LEU A 294 -4.01 -9.29 1.41
N SER A 295 -5.33 -9.26 1.50
CA SER A 295 -6.06 -9.52 2.75
C SER A 295 -5.96 -10.97 3.23
N ALA A 296 -5.72 -11.91 2.30
CA ALA A 296 -5.56 -13.33 2.60
C ALA A 296 -4.12 -13.70 2.99
N ARG A 297 -3.14 -12.81 2.78
CA ARG A 297 -1.73 -13.11 3.09
C ARG A 297 -1.53 -13.32 4.60
N PRO A 298 -0.89 -14.42 5.04
CA PRO A 298 -0.58 -14.60 6.45
C PRO A 298 0.55 -13.64 6.87
N VAL A 299 0.41 -13.04 8.06
CA VAL A 299 1.51 -12.29 8.68
C VAL A 299 2.38 -13.28 9.44
N ARG A 300 3.66 -13.38 9.06
CA ARG A 300 4.65 -14.17 9.79
C ARG A 300 5.57 -13.22 10.53
N LEU A 301 5.26 -12.96 11.81
CA LEU A 301 6.15 -12.18 12.66
C LEU A 301 7.33 -13.06 13.11
N PRO A 302 8.55 -12.51 13.15
CA PRO A 302 9.66 -13.12 13.85
C PRO A 302 9.26 -13.44 15.30
N ARG A 303 9.68 -14.60 15.79
CA ARG A 303 9.56 -15.00 17.19
C ARG A 303 10.95 -15.21 17.73
N ILE A 304 11.25 -14.69 18.92
CA ILE A 304 12.54 -14.93 19.57
C ILE A 304 12.81 -16.44 19.65
N ALA A 305 14.05 -16.83 19.39
CA ALA A 305 14.49 -18.23 19.45
C ALA A 305 14.29 -18.87 20.85
N SER A 306 14.18 -18.09 21.92
CA SER A 306 13.86 -18.60 23.27
C SER A 306 12.47 -19.24 23.37
N ALA A 307 11.49 -18.77 22.58
CA ALA A 307 10.16 -19.37 22.49
C ALA A 307 10.14 -20.66 21.65
N ARG A 308 11.10 -20.87 20.75
CA ARG A 308 11.22 -22.12 19.97
C ARG A 308 11.67 -23.31 20.83
N ARG A 309 12.49 -23.08 21.87
CA ARG A 309 12.95 -24.14 22.78
C ARG A 309 11.88 -24.65 23.75
N GLN A 310 10.74 -23.97 23.89
CA GLN A 310 9.64 -24.41 24.77
C GLN A 310 8.61 -25.31 24.05
N MET A 311 8.77 -25.56 22.74
CA MET A 311 7.84 -26.38 21.94
C MET A 311 8.49 -27.63 21.33
N GLU A 312 9.77 -27.90 21.58
CA GLU A 312 10.32 -29.23 21.32
C GLU A 312 9.93 -30.14 22.49
N PRO A 313 9.21 -31.26 22.24
CA PRO A 313 9.01 -32.25 23.29
C PRO A 313 10.39 -32.74 23.71
N ALA A 314 10.68 -32.65 25.01
CA ALA A 314 11.76 -33.45 25.59
C ALA A 314 11.45 -34.92 25.28
N GLU A 315 12.45 -35.62 24.75
CA GLU A 315 12.39 -37.03 24.33
C GLU A 315 11.66 -37.95 25.32
#